data_AF-A0A1R4KHP6-F1
#
_entry.id   AF-A0A1R4KHP6-F1
#
_cell.length_a   1.000
_cell.length_b   1.000
_cell.length_c   1.000
_cell.angle_alpha   90.00
_cell.angle_beta   90.00
_cell.angle_gamma   90.00
#
_symmetry.space_group_name_H-M   'P 1'
#
loop_
_entity.id
_entity.type
_entity.pdbx_description
1 polymer ?
#
loop_
_entity_poly.entity_id
_entity_poly.type
_entity_poly.pdbx_seq_one_letter_code
_entity_poly.pdbx_strand_id
1 'polypeptide(L)'
;MRRDLVRGTLASGDSGLAVDLLVRHRLDGTTPTRRLRPSGAGLTSLLTLESRRMRSRLRLWPAWAAVLLAGLATLAVPGVHVAVLGVACFALWLSSLGSVRMLASAPGLARLFPQRGWRLRLALVTPHLLMALLLGGLLAVGVLVVSGARVSALAPLAVVLVALAAAIRWTSIRTPDHSTGIVMTESGPVPLGAMLTAARGADLLVIGLAVVASLPPVVGLCAAMGGLAWSAAKG
;
A
#
# COMPACT_ATOMS: atom_id res chain seq x y z
N MET A 1 -4.88 25.20 -23.57
CA MET A 1 -5.08 24.98 -22.11
C MET A 1 -5.23 23.47 -21.80
N ARG A 2 -4.24 22.65 -22.19
CA ARG A 2 -4.31 21.16 -22.15
C ARG A 2 -3.05 20.52 -21.54
N ARG A 3 -2.15 21.34 -20.99
CA ARG A 3 -0.83 20.93 -20.48
C ARG A 3 -0.78 20.75 -18.97
N ASP A 4 -1.76 21.25 -18.23
CA ASP A 4 -1.72 21.24 -16.76
C ASP A 4 -2.40 20.02 -16.13
N LEU A 5 -3.37 19.40 -16.82
CA LEU A 5 -3.98 18.13 -16.40
C LEU A 5 -3.00 16.95 -16.43
N VAL A 6 -1.96 17.03 -17.25
CA VAL A 6 -0.95 15.96 -17.35
C VAL A 6 0.01 16.04 -16.16
N ARG A 7 0.31 17.23 -15.64
CA ARG A 7 1.28 17.41 -14.54
C ARG A 7 0.85 16.78 -13.21
N GLY A 8 -0.45 16.76 -12.89
CA GLY A 8 -0.96 16.10 -11.67
C GLY A 8 -0.86 14.57 -11.72
N THR A 9 -0.98 13.98 -12.90
CA THR A 9 -0.86 12.52 -13.13
C THR A 9 0.58 12.04 -13.36
N LEU A 10 1.51 12.98 -13.62
CA LEU A 10 2.91 12.69 -13.94
C LEU A 10 3.83 12.56 -12.71
N ALA A 11 3.37 12.96 -11.52
CA ALA A 11 4.19 12.91 -10.30
C ALA A 11 4.20 11.53 -9.61
N SER A 12 3.28 10.63 -9.95
CA SER A 12 3.27 9.24 -9.49
C SER A 12 3.90 8.34 -10.52
N GLY A 13 4.78 7.42 -10.10
CA GLY A 13 5.47 6.43 -10.96
C GLY A 13 4.58 5.47 -11.78
N ASP A 14 3.28 5.75 -11.86
CA ASP A 14 2.26 5.06 -12.65
C ASP A 14 2.32 5.42 -14.15
N SER A 15 2.83 6.62 -14.49
CA SER A 15 2.99 7.06 -15.90
C SER A 15 4.07 6.27 -16.64
N GLY A 16 5.18 5.95 -15.99
CA GLY A 16 6.26 5.15 -16.57
C GLY A 16 5.81 3.75 -16.94
N LEU A 17 4.91 3.16 -16.16
CA LEU A 17 4.41 1.80 -16.37
C LEU A 17 3.30 1.74 -17.42
N ALA A 18 2.44 2.76 -17.46
CA ALA A 18 1.45 2.95 -18.54
C ALA A 18 2.15 3.20 -19.88
N VAL A 19 3.19 4.02 -19.89
CA VAL A 19 4.04 4.25 -21.07
C VAL A 19 4.75 2.95 -21.44
N ASP A 20 5.34 2.22 -20.50
CA ASP A 20 6.03 0.96 -20.81
C ASP A 20 5.06 -0.10 -21.38
N LEU A 21 3.82 -0.20 -20.88
CA LEU A 21 2.79 -1.07 -21.44
C LEU A 21 2.30 -0.62 -22.82
N LEU A 22 2.07 0.68 -23.02
CA LEU A 22 1.62 1.23 -24.31
C LEU A 22 2.73 1.17 -25.37
N VAL A 23 3.97 1.44 -24.99
CA VAL A 23 5.17 1.32 -25.82
C VAL A 23 5.39 -0.14 -26.17
N ARG A 24 5.28 -1.06 -25.21
CA ARG A 24 5.41 -2.50 -25.46
C ARG A 24 4.31 -3.04 -26.37
N HIS A 25 3.07 -2.59 -26.18
CA HIS A 25 1.96 -2.93 -27.09
C HIS A 25 2.14 -2.36 -28.50
N ARG A 26 2.78 -1.18 -28.63
CA ARG A 26 3.09 -0.55 -29.92
C ARG A 26 4.34 -1.14 -30.60
N LEU A 27 5.29 -1.67 -29.82
CA LEU A 27 6.55 -2.27 -30.29
C LEU A 27 6.45 -3.77 -30.55
N ASP A 28 5.38 -4.45 -30.10
CA ASP A 28 5.07 -5.85 -30.45
C ASP A 28 4.94 -6.09 -31.97
N GLY A 29 4.93 -5.02 -32.78
CA GLY A 29 4.94 -5.11 -34.25
C GLY A 29 6.30 -4.87 -34.93
N THR A 30 7.36 -4.40 -34.26
CA THR A 30 8.54 -3.87 -35.00
C THR A 30 9.93 -4.23 -34.48
N THR A 31 10.14 -4.76 -33.27
CA THR A 31 11.48 -5.23 -32.87
C THR A 31 11.43 -6.38 -31.85
N PRO A 32 12.34 -7.36 -31.92
CA PRO A 32 12.41 -8.47 -30.97
C PRO A 32 13.00 -7.97 -29.65
N THR A 33 12.19 -7.28 -28.86
CA THR A 33 12.60 -6.90 -27.50
C THR A 33 12.66 -8.16 -26.63
N ARG A 34 13.74 -8.24 -25.84
CA ARG A 34 14.04 -9.35 -24.93
C ARG A 34 12.81 -9.64 -24.07
N ARG A 35 12.08 -10.70 -24.41
CA ARG A 35 10.93 -11.17 -23.64
C ARG A 35 11.44 -11.38 -22.20
N LEU A 36 11.04 -10.51 -21.27
CA LEU A 36 10.92 -10.91 -19.88
C LEU A 36 9.85 -12.01 -19.88
N ARG A 37 10.23 -13.24 -20.21
CA ARG A 37 9.39 -14.42 -20.03
C ARG A 37 9.22 -14.54 -18.52
N PRO A 38 8.05 -14.25 -17.95
CA PRO A 38 7.79 -14.79 -16.63
C PRO A 38 7.88 -16.31 -16.76
N SER A 39 8.76 -16.94 -15.99
CA SER A 39 8.78 -18.39 -15.88
C SER A 39 7.55 -18.81 -15.07
N GLY A 40 6.42 -19.04 -15.74
CA GLY A 40 5.18 -19.51 -15.12
C GLY A 40 3.92 -19.09 -15.87
N ALA A 41 2.94 -20.00 -15.93
CA ALA A 41 1.60 -19.71 -16.46
C ALA A 41 0.71 -19.08 -15.38
N GLY A 42 -0.03 -18.00 -15.72
CA GLY A 42 -1.08 -17.46 -14.84
C GLY A 42 -0.58 -16.64 -13.64
N LEU A 43 -1.28 -16.72 -12.49
CA LEU A 43 -1.06 -15.89 -11.28
C LEU A 43 0.39 -15.92 -10.74
N THR A 44 1.12 -17.01 -10.97
CA THR A 44 2.52 -17.16 -10.55
C THR A 44 3.46 -16.21 -11.29
N SER A 45 3.15 -15.86 -12.54
CA SER A 45 3.88 -14.83 -13.30
C SER A 45 3.73 -13.43 -12.70
N LEU A 46 2.55 -13.13 -12.15
CA LEU A 46 2.26 -11.86 -11.48
C LEU A 46 2.95 -11.80 -10.13
N LEU A 47 2.90 -12.88 -9.36
CA LEU A 47 3.63 -13.00 -8.09
C LEU A 47 5.14 -12.86 -8.29
N THR A 48 5.70 -13.48 -9.34
CA THR A 48 7.13 -13.36 -9.65
C THR A 48 7.52 -11.97 -10.16
N LEU A 49 6.67 -11.32 -10.95
CA LEU A 49 6.88 -9.94 -11.37
C LEU A 49 6.83 -8.97 -10.18
N GLU A 50 5.81 -9.10 -9.33
CA GLU A 50 5.61 -8.19 -8.20
C GLU A 50 6.63 -8.42 -7.10
N SER A 51 7.05 -9.67 -6.86
CA SER A 51 8.19 -9.95 -5.98
C SER A 51 9.51 -9.41 -6.52
N ARG A 52 9.75 -9.45 -7.84
CA ARG A 52 10.92 -8.79 -8.45
C ARG A 52 10.86 -7.27 -8.32
N ARG A 53 9.68 -6.66 -8.49
CA ARG A 53 9.47 -5.22 -8.25
C ARG A 53 9.66 -4.85 -6.79
N MET A 54 9.15 -5.66 -5.87
CA MET A 54 9.37 -5.47 -4.45
C MET A 54 10.86 -5.59 -4.11
N ARG A 55 11.56 -6.54 -4.75
CA ARG A 55 13.01 -6.70 -4.63
C ARG A 55 13.78 -5.51 -5.20
N SER A 56 13.38 -4.94 -6.34
CA SER A 56 14.03 -3.73 -6.85
C SER A 56 13.70 -2.48 -6.01
N ARG A 57 12.54 -2.48 -5.35
CA ARG A 57 12.17 -1.50 -4.30
C ARG A 57 12.94 -1.70 -3.00
N LEU A 58 13.80 -2.71 -2.87
CA LEU A 58 14.80 -2.78 -1.78
C LEU A 58 15.77 -1.60 -1.80
N ARG A 59 15.86 -0.80 -2.88
CA ARG A 59 16.54 0.52 -2.83
C ARG A 59 15.93 1.47 -1.79
N LEU A 60 14.70 1.23 -1.34
CA LEU A 60 14.08 1.94 -0.23
C LEU A 60 14.61 1.48 1.14
N TRP A 61 15.63 0.63 1.20
CA TRP A 61 16.26 0.18 2.45
C TRP A 61 16.53 1.31 3.46
N PRO A 62 16.99 2.51 3.06
CA PRO A 62 17.15 3.62 3.99
C PRO A 62 15.83 4.04 4.63
N ALA A 63 14.73 4.03 3.90
CA ALA A 63 13.40 4.33 4.43
C ALA A 63 12.91 3.22 5.38
N TRP A 64 13.14 1.95 5.04
CA TRP A 64 12.85 0.82 5.94
C TRP A 64 13.68 0.89 7.23
N ALA A 65 14.98 1.21 7.12
CA ALA A 65 15.87 1.40 8.26
C ALA A 65 15.44 2.59 9.12
N ALA A 66 15.03 3.71 8.50
CA ALA A 66 14.51 4.87 9.21
C ALA A 66 13.22 4.53 9.99
N VAL A 67 12.32 3.75 9.40
CA VAL A 67 11.09 3.27 10.07
C VAL A 67 11.44 2.38 11.27
N LEU A 68 12.39 1.47 11.10
CA LEU A 68 12.89 0.61 12.19
C LEU A 68 13.50 1.45 13.31
N LEU A 69 14.38 2.40 12.99
CA LEU A 69 15.05 3.26 13.95
C LEU A 69 14.06 4.20 14.67
N ALA A 70 13.12 4.80 13.95
CA ALA A 70 12.09 5.66 14.54
C ALA A 70 11.14 4.88 15.45
N GLY A 71 10.74 3.67 15.04
CA GLY A 71 9.98 2.75 15.87
C GLY A 71 10.72 2.41 17.15
N LEU A 72 12.00 2.04 17.04
CA LEU A 72 12.83 1.68 18.20
C LEU A 72 13.08 2.88 19.15
N ALA A 73 13.32 4.07 18.61
CA ALA A 73 13.60 5.27 19.40
C ALA A 73 12.37 5.78 20.18
N THR A 74 11.17 5.54 19.65
CA THR A 74 9.91 6.01 20.27
C THR A 74 9.34 5.02 21.28
N LEU A 75 9.89 3.79 21.39
CA LEU A 75 9.44 2.76 22.33
C LEU A 75 9.47 3.19 23.80
N ALA A 76 10.27 4.20 24.15
CA ALA A 76 10.31 4.76 25.50
C ALA A 76 9.03 5.54 25.88
N VAL A 77 8.22 5.95 24.90
CA VAL A 77 7.03 6.78 25.14
C VAL A 77 5.76 5.98 24.79
N PRO A 78 4.89 5.68 25.76
CA PRO A 78 3.65 4.94 25.52
C PRO A 78 2.72 5.74 24.60
N GLY A 79 2.08 5.05 23.64
CA GLY A 79 1.13 5.64 22.67
C GLY A 79 1.78 6.35 21.48
N VAL A 80 2.88 7.10 21.68
CA VAL A 80 3.55 7.84 20.59
C VAL A 80 4.19 6.89 19.57
N HIS A 81 4.79 5.80 20.03
CA HIS A 81 5.38 4.79 19.14
C HIS A 81 4.35 4.18 18.19
N VAL A 82 3.10 3.96 18.63
CA VAL A 82 2.03 3.40 17.80
C VAL A 82 1.67 4.36 16.68
N ALA A 83 1.51 5.64 16.99
CA ALA A 83 1.15 6.66 16.00
C ALA A 83 2.28 6.90 14.98
N VAL A 84 3.51 7.12 15.45
CA VAL A 84 4.67 7.40 14.58
C VAL A 84 4.98 6.20 13.68
N LEU A 85 5.03 4.99 14.26
CA LEU A 85 5.26 3.77 13.49
C LEU A 85 4.12 3.52 12.49
N GLY A 86 2.87 3.71 12.90
CA GLY A 86 1.71 3.54 12.05
C GLY A 86 1.73 4.45 10.82
N VAL A 87 2.01 5.74 11.02
CA VAL A 87 2.10 6.72 9.93
C VAL A 87 3.30 6.44 9.02
N ALA A 88 4.47 6.12 9.60
CA ALA A 88 5.67 5.82 8.83
C ALA A 88 5.48 4.55 7.96
N CYS A 89 4.90 3.48 8.54
CA CYS A 89 4.54 2.28 7.79
C CYS A 89 3.49 2.58 6.71
N PHE A 90 2.47 3.39 7.00
CA PHE A 90 1.44 3.74 6.03
C PHE A 90 2.02 4.45 4.80
N ALA A 91 2.87 5.46 5.01
CA ALA A 91 3.55 6.17 3.91
C ALA A 91 4.44 5.23 3.08
N LEU A 92 5.16 4.32 3.74
CA LEU A 92 5.98 3.31 3.09
C LEU A 92 5.14 2.36 2.22
N TRP A 93 4.01 1.88 2.73
CA TRP A 93 3.09 1.01 1.97
C TRP A 93 2.45 1.74 0.78
N LEU A 94 2.07 3.01 0.95
CA LEU A 94 1.56 3.83 -0.15
C LEU A 94 2.56 3.94 -1.29
N SER A 95 3.84 4.14 -0.98
CA SER A 95 4.89 4.18 -2.01
C SER A 95 5.03 2.85 -2.74
N SER A 96 4.79 1.73 -2.05
CA SER A 96 4.99 0.37 -2.56
C SER A 96 3.81 -0.19 -3.37
N LEU A 97 2.58 0.25 -3.08
CA LEU A 97 1.33 -0.29 -3.66
C LEU A 97 0.92 0.35 -5.01
N GLY A 98 1.84 1.00 -5.72
CA GLY A 98 1.56 1.64 -7.02
C GLY A 98 0.92 0.70 -8.05
N SER A 99 1.36 -0.56 -8.09
CA SER A 99 0.80 -1.59 -8.99
C SER A 99 -0.71 -1.85 -8.73
N VAL A 100 -1.13 -1.84 -7.46
CA VAL A 100 -2.52 -2.01 -7.05
C VAL A 100 -3.34 -0.77 -7.39
N ARG A 101 -2.78 0.43 -7.13
CA ARG A 101 -3.40 1.72 -7.45
C ARG A 101 -3.66 1.88 -8.95
N MET A 102 -2.73 1.45 -9.79
CA MET A 102 -2.85 1.49 -11.24
C MET A 102 -3.97 0.56 -11.74
N LEU A 103 -4.08 -0.64 -11.19
CA LEU A 103 -5.16 -1.57 -11.54
C LEU A 103 -6.54 -1.10 -11.04
N ALA A 104 -6.58 -0.42 -9.90
CA ALA A 104 -7.82 0.19 -9.40
C ALA A 104 -8.29 1.34 -10.30
N SER A 105 -7.37 2.14 -10.83
CA SER A 105 -7.69 3.30 -11.69
C SER A 105 -7.90 2.94 -13.17
N ALA A 106 -7.41 1.78 -13.65
CA ALA A 106 -7.58 1.32 -15.03
C ALA A 106 -8.31 -0.05 -15.11
N PRO A 107 -9.64 -0.11 -14.94
CA PRO A 107 -10.40 -1.36 -15.00
C PRO A 107 -10.34 -2.05 -16.37
N GLY A 108 -10.05 -1.30 -17.44
CA GLY A 108 -9.80 -1.85 -18.78
C GLY A 108 -8.56 -2.73 -18.82
N LEU A 109 -7.52 -2.42 -18.04
CA LEU A 109 -6.29 -3.19 -17.92
C LEU A 109 -6.53 -4.53 -17.21
N ALA A 110 -7.42 -4.52 -16.20
CA ALA A 110 -7.80 -5.73 -15.49
C ALA A 110 -8.47 -6.79 -16.40
N ARG A 111 -9.11 -6.35 -17.50
CA ARG A 111 -9.74 -7.25 -18.50
C ARG A 111 -8.73 -7.98 -19.39
N LEU A 112 -7.49 -7.50 -19.46
CA LEU A 112 -6.41 -8.13 -20.22
C LEU A 112 -5.78 -9.32 -19.47
N PHE A 113 -6.06 -9.47 -18.17
CA PHE A 113 -5.59 -10.60 -17.40
C PHE A 113 -6.57 -11.78 -17.50
N PRO A 114 -6.05 -13.01 -17.64
CA PRO A 114 -6.88 -14.22 -17.67
C PRO A 114 -7.59 -14.50 -16.33
N GLN A 115 -7.25 -13.76 -15.28
CA GLN A 115 -7.74 -13.91 -13.91
C GLN A 115 -8.53 -12.67 -13.52
N ARG A 116 -9.74 -12.84 -12.99
CA ARG A 116 -10.67 -11.74 -12.69
C ARG A 116 -10.86 -11.53 -11.19
N GLY A 117 -11.12 -10.28 -10.81
CA GLY A 117 -11.59 -9.92 -9.47
C GLY A 117 -10.60 -10.16 -8.34
N TRP A 118 -11.04 -10.86 -7.29
CA TRP A 118 -10.33 -11.03 -6.02
C TRP A 118 -8.98 -11.78 -6.15
N ARG A 119 -8.87 -12.75 -7.07
CA ARG A 119 -7.65 -13.55 -7.26
C ARG A 119 -6.48 -12.70 -7.78
N LEU A 120 -6.77 -11.78 -8.70
CA LEU A 120 -5.78 -10.85 -9.24
C LEU A 120 -5.26 -9.91 -8.14
N ARG A 121 -6.16 -9.41 -7.30
CA ARG A 121 -5.83 -8.52 -6.18
C ARG A 121 -5.02 -9.22 -5.10
N LEU A 122 -5.40 -10.43 -4.72
CA LEU A 122 -4.62 -11.23 -3.78
C LEU A 122 -3.20 -11.41 -4.30
N ALA A 123 -3.00 -11.82 -5.55
CA ALA A 123 -1.65 -11.99 -6.11
C ALA A 123 -0.79 -10.72 -6.07
N LEU A 124 -1.40 -9.53 -6.14
CA LEU A 124 -0.68 -8.27 -6.06
C LEU A 124 -0.39 -7.85 -4.61
N VAL A 125 -1.25 -8.21 -3.66
CA VAL A 125 -1.10 -7.88 -2.24
C VAL A 125 -0.21 -8.89 -1.50
N THR A 126 -0.17 -10.16 -1.94
CA THR A 126 0.63 -11.23 -1.32
C THR A 126 2.09 -10.85 -1.04
N PRO A 127 2.86 -10.28 -1.99
CA PRO A 127 4.26 -9.91 -1.70
C PRO A 127 4.37 -8.80 -0.64
N HIS A 128 3.42 -7.87 -0.58
CA HIS A 128 3.38 -6.82 0.44
C HIS A 128 2.99 -7.37 1.81
N LEU A 129 2.06 -8.34 1.86
CA LEU A 129 1.70 -9.06 3.08
C LEU A 129 2.90 -9.83 3.65
N LEU A 130 3.66 -10.53 2.79
CA LEU A 130 4.86 -11.24 3.20
C LEU A 130 5.91 -10.27 3.77
N MET A 131 6.10 -9.12 3.13
CA MET A 131 7.01 -8.09 3.63
C MET A 131 6.51 -7.48 4.95
N ALA A 132 5.20 -7.30 5.12
CA ALA A 132 4.62 -6.79 6.34
C ALA A 132 4.84 -7.75 7.51
N LEU A 133 4.70 -9.06 7.28
CA LEU A 133 5.02 -10.10 8.26
C LEU A 133 6.51 -10.08 8.62
N LEU A 134 7.41 -9.95 7.64
CA LEU A 134 8.84 -9.86 7.88
C LEU A 134 9.22 -8.60 8.69
N LEU A 135 8.69 -7.43 8.30
CA LEU A 135 8.93 -6.18 9.04
C LEU A 135 8.36 -6.25 10.45
N GLY A 136 7.10 -6.69 10.58
CA GLY A 136 6.43 -6.83 11.88
C GLY A 136 7.16 -7.80 12.80
N GLY A 137 7.66 -8.92 12.26
CA GLY A 137 8.49 -9.86 12.99
C GLY A 137 9.84 -9.27 13.43
N LEU A 138 10.51 -8.53 12.56
CA LEU A 138 11.78 -7.87 12.90
C LEU A 138 11.60 -6.80 14.00
N LEU A 139 10.52 -6.01 13.91
CA LEU A 139 10.14 -5.05 14.94
C LEU A 139 9.77 -5.74 16.25
N ALA A 140 9.04 -6.85 16.19
CA ALA A 140 8.70 -7.66 17.36
C ALA A 140 9.94 -8.15 18.11
N VAL A 141 10.95 -8.65 17.38
CA VAL A 141 12.26 -9.01 17.94
C VAL A 141 12.96 -7.80 18.54
N GLY A 142 13.01 -6.67 17.82
CA GLY A 142 13.60 -5.43 18.33
C GLY A 142 12.95 -4.93 19.62
N VAL A 143 11.61 -5.01 19.71
CA VAL A 143 10.86 -4.70 20.94
C VAL A 143 11.26 -5.62 22.07
N LEU A 144 11.34 -6.94 21.84
CA LEU A 144 11.74 -7.90 22.87
C LEU A 144 13.15 -7.63 23.40
N VAL A 145 14.09 -7.30 22.51
CA VAL A 145 15.49 -7.00 22.85
C VAL A 145 15.61 -5.70 23.65
N VAL A 146 14.92 -4.64 23.25
CA VAL A 146 15.05 -3.31 23.87
C VAL A 146 14.23 -3.18 25.15
N SER A 147 13.03 -3.76 25.19
CA SER A 147 12.06 -3.55 26.29
C SER A 147 12.05 -4.67 27.34
N GLY A 148 12.84 -5.74 27.16
CA GLY A 148 12.98 -6.81 28.14
C GLY A 148 11.65 -7.47 28.54
N ALA A 149 10.76 -7.69 27.56
CA ALA A 149 9.42 -8.27 27.72
C ALA A 149 8.35 -7.41 28.41
N ARG A 150 8.60 -6.11 28.65
CA ARG A 150 7.58 -5.19 29.21
C ARG A 150 6.48 -4.80 28.20
N VAL A 151 6.77 -4.92 26.91
CA VAL A 151 5.86 -4.61 25.81
C VAL A 151 5.59 -5.86 25.00
N SER A 152 4.32 -6.09 24.64
CA SER A 152 3.94 -7.25 23.83
C SER A 152 4.55 -7.16 22.43
N ALA A 153 5.23 -8.24 22.03
CA ALA A 153 5.79 -8.40 20.69
C ALA A 153 4.74 -8.38 19.56
N LEU A 154 3.46 -8.58 19.90
CA LEU A 154 2.35 -8.56 18.94
C LEU A 154 1.92 -7.14 18.53
N ALA A 155 2.19 -6.14 19.36
CA ALA A 155 1.82 -4.75 19.09
C ALA A 155 2.45 -4.19 17.79
N PRO A 156 3.78 -4.26 17.55
CA PRO A 156 4.36 -3.75 16.31
C PRO A 156 3.83 -4.48 15.07
N LEU A 157 3.56 -5.78 15.19
CA LEU A 157 3.00 -6.55 14.09
C LEU A 157 1.58 -6.09 13.75
N ALA A 158 0.74 -5.84 14.76
CA ALA A 158 -0.59 -5.28 14.55
C ALA A 158 -0.54 -3.89 13.88
N VAL A 159 0.38 -3.01 14.30
CA VAL A 159 0.57 -1.68 13.67
C VAL A 159 0.92 -1.79 12.20
N VAL A 160 1.88 -2.66 11.85
CA VAL A 160 2.32 -2.84 10.45
C VAL A 160 1.17 -3.37 9.58
N LEU A 161 0.37 -4.30 10.10
CA LEU A 161 -0.79 -4.87 9.39
C LEU A 161 -1.94 -3.86 9.23
N VAL A 162 -2.23 -3.04 10.25
CA VAL A 162 -3.21 -1.93 10.16
C VAL A 162 -2.77 -0.93 9.09
N ALA A 163 -1.50 -0.53 9.10
CA ALA A 163 -0.95 0.39 8.12
C ALA A 163 -1.05 -0.16 6.69
N LEU A 164 -0.80 -1.46 6.50
CA LEU A 164 -0.99 -2.13 5.21
C LEU A 164 -2.47 -2.15 4.80
N ALA A 165 -3.38 -2.50 5.72
CA ALA A 165 -4.83 -2.53 5.44
C ALA A 165 -5.36 -1.16 5.02
N ALA A 166 -4.91 -0.10 5.70
CA ALA A 166 -5.23 1.27 5.37
C ALA A 166 -4.71 1.66 3.99
N ALA A 167 -3.47 1.28 3.65
CA ALA A 167 -2.86 1.60 2.36
C ALA A 167 -3.51 0.82 1.19
N ILE A 168 -3.89 -0.44 1.40
CA ILE A 168 -4.67 -1.23 0.42
C ILE A 168 -6.03 -0.56 0.17
N ARG A 169 -6.71 -0.14 1.24
CA ARG A 169 -8.00 0.55 1.13
C ARG A 169 -7.87 1.86 0.36
N TRP A 170 -6.85 2.65 0.67
CA TRP A 170 -6.55 3.90 -0.01
C TRP A 170 -6.30 3.68 -1.51
N THR A 171 -5.49 2.68 -1.85
CA THR A 171 -5.09 2.41 -3.24
C THR A 171 -6.17 1.75 -4.08
N SER A 172 -7.21 1.17 -3.46
CA SER A 172 -8.27 0.44 -4.16
C SER A 172 -9.41 1.32 -4.70
N ILE A 173 -9.35 2.64 -4.51
CA ILE A 173 -10.44 3.55 -4.88
C ILE A 173 -10.50 3.72 -6.40
N ARG A 174 -11.68 3.45 -6.97
CA ARG A 174 -11.89 3.36 -8.43
C ARG A 174 -12.11 4.72 -9.12
N THR A 175 -12.74 5.70 -8.48
CA THR A 175 -12.97 7.03 -9.05
C THR A 175 -13.26 8.05 -7.94
N PRO A 176 -12.75 9.30 -8.04
CA PRO A 176 -13.19 10.39 -7.18
C PRO A 176 -14.67 10.66 -7.41
N ASP A 177 -15.43 10.87 -6.33
CA ASP A 177 -16.85 11.19 -6.44
C ASP A 177 -17.02 12.69 -6.73
N HIS A 178 -17.46 13.00 -7.95
CA HIS A 178 -17.70 14.37 -8.40
C HIS A 178 -19.16 14.82 -8.24
N SER A 179 -20.04 13.96 -7.72
CA SER A 179 -21.48 14.25 -7.58
C SER A 179 -21.85 15.10 -6.37
N THR A 180 -20.87 15.43 -5.55
CA THR A 180 -21.03 16.15 -4.26
C THR A 180 -20.66 17.63 -4.41
N GLY A 181 -21.04 18.43 -3.41
CA GLY A 181 -20.77 19.88 -3.38
C GLY A 181 -19.29 20.24 -3.55
N ILE A 182 -19.02 21.43 -4.06
CA ILE A 182 -17.65 21.92 -4.32
C ILE A 182 -17.19 22.76 -3.12
N VAL A 183 -16.00 22.46 -2.60
CA VAL A 183 -15.32 23.30 -1.61
C VAL A 183 -14.22 24.10 -2.29
N MET A 184 -14.18 25.39 -2.00
CA MET A 184 -13.11 26.27 -2.46
C MET A 184 -11.89 26.07 -1.56
N THR A 185 -10.79 25.57 -2.14
CA THR A 185 -9.49 25.48 -1.48
C THR A 185 -8.54 26.51 -2.08
N GLU A 186 -7.41 26.77 -1.45
CA GLU A 186 -6.38 27.69 -1.98
C GLU A 186 -5.83 27.23 -3.35
N SER A 187 -5.90 25.93 -3.65
CA SER A 187 -5.53 25.37 -4.95
C SER A 187 -6.68 25.33 -5.97
N GLY A 188 -7.86 25.81 -5.59
CA GLY A 188 -9.05 25.91 -6.44
C GLY A 188 -10.26 25.12 -5.95
N PRO A 189 -11.36 25.12 -6.74
CA PRO A 189 -12.56 24.32 -6.44
C PRO A 189 -12.26 22.83 -6.51
N VAL A 190 -12.48 22.12 -5.40
CA VAL A 190 -12.36 20.66 -5.32
C VAL A 190 -13.70 20.06 -4.88
N PRO A 191 -14.24 19.06 -5.59
CA PRO A 191 -15.46 18.39 -5.16
C PRO A 191 -15.20 17.67 -3.82
N LEU A 192 -16.12 17.84 -2.87
CA LEU A 192 -16.04 17.25 -1.52
C LEU A 192 -15.84 15.75 -1.57
N GLY A 193 -16.51 15.07 -2.48
CA GLY A 193 -16.42 13.64 -2.70
C GLY A 193 -15.04 13.22 -3.22
N ALA A 194 -14.33 14.08 -3.97
CA ALA A 194 -12.94 13.86 -4.31
C ALA A 194 -12.01 14.02 -3.09
N MET A 195 -12.28 14.97 -2.18
CA MET A 195 -11.52 15.11 -0.93
C MET A 195 -11.77 13.93 0.04
N LEU A 196 -13.03 13.52 0.20
CA LEU A 196 -13.41 12.40 1.07
C LEU A 196 -12.96 11.05 0.50
N THR A 197 -12.95 10.88 -0.82
CA THR A 197 -12.33 9.71 -1.45
C THR A 197 -10.81 9.76 -1.33
N ALA A 198 -10.17 10.93 -1.40
CA ALA A 198 -8.76 11.02 -1.07
C ALA A 198 -8.51 10.57 0.37
N ALA A 199 -9.32 10.99 1.35
CA ALA A 199 -9.13 10.62 2.76
C ALA A 199 -9.47 9.15 3.13
N ARG A 200 -10.08 8.37 2.22
CA ARG A 200 -10.46 6.97 2.51
C ARG A 200 -9.22 6.09 2.71
N GLY A 201 -9.17 5.38 3.83
CA GLY A 201 -7.98 4.63 4.27
C GLY A 201 -7.33 5.26 5.48
N ALA A 202 -7.34 6.60 5.60
CA ALA A 202 -6.90 7.28 6.82
C ALA A 202 -7.84 6.99 8.00
N ASP A 203 -9.14 6.82 7.74
CA ASP A 203 -10.12 6.36 8.73
C ASP A 203 -9.75 5.00 9.32
N LEU A 204 -9.37 4.05 8.48
CA LEU A 204 -8.94 2.71 8.92
C LEU A 204 -7.62 2.75 9.67
N LEU A 205 -6.70 3.65 9.27
CA LEU A 205 -5.46 3.89 9.99
C LEU A 205 -5.74 4.44 11.40
N VAL A 206 -6.51 5.52 11.51
CA VAL A 206 -6.81 6.16 12.80
C VAL A 206 -7.54 5.20 13.74
N ILE A 207 -8.61 4.55 13.25
CA ILE A 207 -9.39 3.61 14.06
C ILE A 207 -8.52 2.40 14.45
N GLY A 208 -7.77 1.83 13.51
CA GLY A 208 -6.92 0.68 13.76
C GLY A 208 -5.79 0.97 14.75
N LEU A 209 -5.13 2.13 14.63
CA LEU A 209 -4.10 2.55 15.58
C LEU A 209 -4.70 2.85 16.96
N ALA A 210 -5.88 3.46 17.03
CA ALA A 210 -6.58 3.68 18.29
C ALA A 210 -6.91 2.34 18.99
N VAL A 211 -7.39 1.34 18.23
CA VAL A 211 -7.64 -0.02 18.75
C VAL A 211 -6.35 -0.66 19.24
N VAL A 212 -5.26 -0.60 18.47
CA VAL A 212 -3.96 -1.18 18.87
C VAL A 212 -3.37 -0.49 20.09
N ALA A 213 -3.60 0.82 20.26
CA ALA A 213 -3.11 1.58 21.41
C ALA A 213 -3.94 1.40 22.69
N SER A 214 -5.24 1.12 22.57
CA SER A 214 -6.18 1.09 23.71
C SER A 214 -6.60 -0.30 24.16
N LEU A 215 -6.50 -1.31 23.29
CA LEU A 215 -6.99 -2.66 23.56
C LEU A 215 -5.83 -3.65 23.67
N PRO A 216 -6.08 -4.85 24.24
CA PRO A 216 -5.08 -5.91 24.29
C PRO A 216 -4.54 -6.21 22.87
N PRO A 217 -3.24 -6.52 22.75
CA PRO A 217 -2.57 -6.65 21.46
C PRO A 217 -3.16 -7.77 20.58
N VAL A 218 -3.77 -8.79 21.20
CA VAL A 218 -4.52 -9.84 20.49
C VAL A 218 -5.76 -9.27 19.78
N VAL A 219 -6.50 -8.37 20.45
CA VAL A 219 -7.66 -7.69 19.87
C VAL A 219 -7.22 -6.76 18.74
N GLY A 220 -6.11 -6.05 18.93
CA GLY A 220 -5.48 -5.25 17.88
C GLY A 220 -5.10 -6.08 16.65
N LEU A 221 -4.55 -7.27 16.85
CA LEU A 221 -4.20 -8.20 15.78
C LEU A 221 -5.44 -8.71 15.04
N CYS A 222 -6.49 -9.12 15.77
CA CYS A 222 -7.74 -9.56 15.16
C CYS A 222 -8.39 -8.43 14.35
N ALA A 223 -8.38 -7.20 14.87
CA ALA A 223 -8.87 -6.02 14.15
C ALA A 223 -8.03 -5.73 12.89
N ALA A 224 -6.70 -5.87 12.96
CA ALA A 224 -5.81 -5.71 11.82
C ALA A 224 -6.08 -6.77 10.73
N MET A 225 -6.24 -8.04 11.12
CA MET A 225 -6.59 -9.13 10.22
C MET A 225 -7.97 -8.93 9.59
N GLY A 226 -8.97 -8.52 10.38
CA GLY A 226 -10.31 -8.21 9.89
C GLY A 226 -10.29 -7.04 8.91
N GLY A 227 -9.54 -5.99 9.21
CA GLY A 227 -9.32 -4.84 8.32
C GLY A 227 -8.64 -5.24 7.02
N LEU A 228 -7.61 -6.10 7.06
CA LEU A 228 -6.96 -6.64 5.86
C LEU A 228 -7.92 -7.46 5.01
N ALA A 229 -8.67 -8.39 5.62
CA ALA A 229 -9.63 -9.23 4.91
C ALA A 229 -10.73 -8.38 4.25
N TRP A 230 -11.24 -7.37 4.97
CA TRP A 230 -12.25 -6.46 4.45
C TRP A 230 -11.72 -5.55 3.34
N SER A 231 -10.53 -4.98 3.50
CA SER A 231 -9.88 -4.15 2.47
C SER A 231 -9.55 -4.97 1.21
N ALA A 232 -9.15 -6.24 1.36
CA ALA A 232 -8.90 -7.13 0.24
C ALA A 232 -10.19 -7.57 -0.49
N ALA A 233 -11.31 -7.68 0.24
CA ALA A 233 -12.59 -8.11 -0.30
C ALA A 233 -13.40 -6.98 -0.98
N LYS A 234 -13.39 -5.77 -0.41
CA LYS A 234 -14.15 -4.62 -0.93
C LYS A 234 -13.36 -3.65 -1.80
N GLY A 235 -12.02 -3.80 -1.83
CA GLY A 235 -11.18 -3.03 -2.74
C GLY A 235 -11.56 -3.27 -4.18
#